data_AF-G7W2I9-F1
#
_entry.id   AF-G7W2I9-F1
#
_cell.length_a   1.000
_cell.length_b   1.000
_cell.length_c   1.000
_cell.angle_alpha   90.00
_cell.angle_beta   90.00
_cell.angle_gamma   90.00
#
_symmetry.space_group_name_H-M   'P 1'
#
loop_
_entity.id
_entity.type
_entity.pdbx_description
1 polymer ?
#
loop_
_entity_poly.entity_id
_entity_poly.type
_entity_poly.pdbx_seq_one_letter_code
_entity_poly.pdbx_strand_id
1 'polypeptide(L)'
;MYGREDAELPNGYRDEEQMNRLQAVRHLVKETGHTPNQIVLAWMLQNAPVAIPLVAVSDSIQLEENLGALDIQLSSEQLDYLNQA
;
A
#
# COMPACT_ATOMS: atom_id res chain seq x y z
N MET A 1 1.69 7.63 -7.65
CA MET A 1 1.85 6.78 -8.85
C MET A 1 1.37 5.33 -8.63
N TYR A 2 0.51 5.04 -7.65
CA TYR A 2 -0.10 3.71 -7.44
C TYR A 2 -1.62 3.73 -7.17
N GLY A 3 -2.26 4.91 -7.09
CA GLY A 3 -3.70 5.06 -6.83
C GLY A 3 -4.60 5.07 -8.08
N ARG A 4 -4.02 4.81 -9.26
CA ARG A 4 -4.78 4.77 -10.52
C ARG A 4 -5.26 3.35 -10.78
N GLU A 5 -6.58 3.14 -10.69
CA GLU A 5 -7.21 1.84 -11.01
C GLU A 5 -6.93 1.37 -12.45
N ASP A 6 -6.60 2.29 -13.34
CA ASP A 6 -6.34 2.10 -14.78
C ASP A 6 -4.84 2.08 -15.15
N ALA A 7 -3.93 2.23 -14.18
CA ALA A 7 -2.50 2.21 -14.47
C ALA A 7 -2.02 0.77 -14.69
N GLU A 8 -1.89 0.39 -15.95
CA GLU A 8 -1.23 -0.84 -16.33
C GLU A 8 0.24 -0.81 -15.92
N LEU A 9 0.64 -1.75 -15.05
CA LEU A 9 2.06 -1.96 -14.73
C LEU A 9 2.83 -2.26 -16.02
N PRO A 10 3.98 -1.61 -16.29
CA PRO A 10 4.79 -1.95 -17.46
C PRO A 10 5.17 -3.44 -17.45
N ASN A 11 5.29 -4.06 -18.62
CA ASN A 11 5.51 -5.52 -18.74
C ASN A 11 6.71 -6.06 -17.94
N GLY A 12 7.74 -5.25 -17.66
CA GLY A 12 8.89 -5.63 -16.83
C GLY A 12 8.62 -5.70 -15.31
N TYR A 13 7.45 -5.24 -14.85
CA TYR A 13 7.01 -5.28 -13.45
C TYR A 13 5.86 -6.28 -13.23
N ARG A 14 5.54 -7.10 -14.24
CA ARG A 14 4.46 -8.09 -14.22
C ARG A 14 5.00 -9.51 -13.99
N ASP A 15 5.96 -9.67 -13.08
CA ASP A 15 6.29 -11.01 -12.60
C ASP A 15 5.22 -11.49 -11.60
N GLU A 16 5.23 -12.80 -11.32
CA GLU A 16 4.24 -13.46 -10.47
C GLU A 16 4.26 -12.92 -9.03
N GLU A 17 5.44 -12.60 -8.51
CA GLU A 17 5.65 -12.05 -7.16
C GLU A 17 5.01 -10.65 -7.03
N GLN A 18 5.25 -9.77 -8.00
CA GLN A 18 4.66 -8.44 -8.02
C GLN A 18 3.14 -8.48 -8.11
N MET A 19 2.59 -9.47 -8.82
CA MET A 19 1.14 -9.67 -8.90
C MET A 19 0.56 -10.17 -7.56
N ASN A 20 1.25 -11.08 -6.87
CA ASN A 20 0.84 -11.57 -5.55
C ASN A 20 0.77 -10.43 -4.52
N ARG A 21 1.79 -9.57 -4.48
CA ARG A 21 1.80 -8.36 -3.64
C ARG A 21 0.65 -7.42 -3.95
N LEU A 22 0.38 -7.17 -5.23
CA LEU A 22 -0.74 -6.32 -5.65
C LEU A 22 -2.08 -6.92 -5.21
N GLN A 23 -2.25 -8.23 -5.32
CA GLN A 23 -3.45 -8.92 -4.87
C GLN A 23 -3.63 -8.83 -3.35
N ALA A 24 -2.56 -9.01 -2.57
CA ALA A 24 -2.61 -8.87 -1.12
C ALA A 24 -3.05 -7.47 -0.67
N VAL A 25 -2.48 -6.41 -1.29
CA VAL A 25 -2.92 -5.03 -1.03
C VAL A 25 -4.39 -4.83 -1.41
N ARG A 26 -4.82 -5.32 -2.59
CA ARG A 26 -6.22 -5.23 -3.03
C ARG A 26 -7.19 -5.97 -2.11
N HIS A 27 -6.76 -7.07 -1.51
CA HIS A 27 -7.56 -7.81 -0.54
C HIS A 27 -7.83 -6.93 0.69
N LEU A 28 -6.79 -6.34 1.28
CA LEU A 28 -6.94 -5.46 2.45
C LEU A 28 -7.66 -4.16 2.15
N VAL A 29 -7.53 -3.61 0.95
CA VAL A 29 -8.35 -2.47 0.49
C VAL A 29 -9.84 -2.81 0.55
N LYS A 30 -10.23 -4.00 0.09
CA LYS A 30 -11.63 -4.45 0.15
C LYS A 30 -12.09 -4.72 1.58
N GLU A 31 -11.20 -5.22 2.43
CA GLU A 31 -11.50 -5.54 3.82
C GLU A 31 -11.67 -4.29 4.69
N THR A 32 -10.80 -3.30 4.52
CA THR A 32 -10.67 -2.14 5.42
C THR A 32 -11.31 -0.87 4.86
N GLY A 33 -11.51 -0.78 3.54
CA GLY A 33 -12.01 0.40 2.87
C GLY A 33 -10.99 1.54 2.71
N HIS A 34 -9.74 1.36 3.14
CA HIS A 34 -8.65 2.32 2.94
C HIS A 34 -8.12 2.26 1.51
N THR A 35 -7.43 3.32 1.07
CA THR A 35 -6.84 3.34 -0.27
C THR A 35 -5.61 2.42 -0.36
N PRO A 36 -5.23 1.97 -1.57
CA PRO A 36 -4.02 1.17 -1.74
C PRO A 36 -2.75 1.86 -1.19
N ASN A 37 -2.60 3.17 -1.42
CA ASN A 37 -1.46 3.93 -0.92
C ASN A 37 -1.45 3.95 0.62
N GLN A 38 -2.61 4.15 1.23
CA GLN A 38 -2.76 4.16 2.68
C GLN A 38 -2.35 2.82 3.30
N ILE A 39 -2.81 1.69 2.73
CA ILE A 39 -2.42 0.35 3.19
C ILE A 39 -0.92 0.14 3.10
N VAL A 40 -0.30 0.47 1.97
CA VAL A 40 1.15 0.28 1.76
C VAL A 40 1.97 1.17 2.70
N LEU A 41 1.59 2.43 2.86
CA LEU A 41 2.29 3.35 3.76
C LEU A 41 2.13 2.94 5.23
N ALA A 42 0.93 2.55 5.64
CA ALA A 42 0.68 2.03 6.99
C ALA A 42 1.52 0.77 7.27
N TRP A 43 1.59 -0.15 6.30
CA TRP A 43 2.46 -1.31 6.37
C TRP A 43 3.93 -0.92 6.54
N MET A 44 4.48 -0.01 5.70
CA MET A 44 5.88 0.42 5.83
C MET A 44 6.22 1.00 7.21
N LEU A 45 5.29 1.78 7.77
CA LEU A 45 5.46 2.44 9.07
C LEU A 45 5.34 1.47 10.26
N GLN A 46 4.60 0.38 10.11
CA GLN A 46 4.31 -0.60 11.17
C GLN A 46 5.11 -1.89 11.04
N ASN A 47 5.73 -2.13 9.89
CA ASN A 47 6.53 -3.34 9.66
C ASN A 47 7.88 -3.29 10.38
N ALA A 48 8.52 -4.45 10.53
CA ALA A 48 9.83 -4.59 11.15
C ALA A 48 10.88 -5.07 10.12
N PRO A 49 11.96 -4.31 9.87
CA PRO A 49 12.30 -3.02 10.48
C PRO A 49 11.39 -1.88 9.98
N VAL A 50 11.15 -0.90 10.85
CA VAL A 50 10.34 0.27 10.52
C VAL A 50 11.01 1.08 9.41
N ALA A 51 10.28 1.34 8.33
CA ALA A 51 10.71 2.22 7.25
C ALA A 51 10.06 3.60 7.42
N ILE A 52 10.82 4.67 7.10
CA ILE A 52 10.27 6.03 7.00
C ILE A 52 10.07 6.34 5.51
N PRO A 53 8.85 6.24 4.97
CA PRO A 53 8.60 6.47 3.55
C PRO A 53 8.79 7.95 3.17
N LEU A 54 9.56 8.18 2.11
CA LEU A 54 9.65 9.49 1.46
C LEU A 54 8.58 9.58 0.38
N VAL A 55 7.54 10.40 0.62
CA VAL A 55 6.43 10.57 -0.32
C VAL A 55 6.58 11.86 -1.11
N ALA A 56 6.48 11.76 -2.43
CA ALA A 56 6.38 12.90 -3.34
C ALA A 56 4.98 12.90 -3.97
N VAL A 57 4.30 14.05 -3.89
CA VAL A 57 2.92 14.23 -4.36
C VAL A 57 2.83 15.47 -5.23
N SER A 58 1.97 15.44 -6.23
CA SER A 58 1.79 16.56 -7.17
C SER A 58 0.71 17.55 -6.75
N ASP A 59 -0.14 17.17 -5.79
CA ASP A 59 -1.25 17.97 -5.30
C ASP A 59 -1.56 17.67 -3.82
N SER A 60 -2.35 18.54 -3.19
CA SER A 60 -2.70 18.44 -1.77
C SER A 60 -3.64 17.28 -1.46
N ILE A 61 -4.48 16.86 -2.41
CA ILE A 61 -5.43 15.76 -2.21
C ILE A 61 -4.67 14.44 -2.03
N GLN A 62 -3.65 14.20 -2.86
CA GLN A 62 -2.75 13.06 -2.71
C GLN A 62 -1.94 13.13 -1.42
N LEU A 63 -1.55 14.33 -0.97
CA LEU A 63 -0.88 14.51 0.31
C LEU A 63 -1.80 14.08 1.45
N GLU A 64 -3.03 14.58 1.48
CA GLU A 64 -4.03 14.28 2.49
C GLU A 64 -4.37 12.78 2.51
N GLU A 65 -4.53 12.16 1.34
CA GLU A 65 -4.73 10.71 1.22
C GLU A 65 -3.57 9.94 1.87
N ASN A 66 -2.33 10.28 1.52
CA ASN A 66 -1.14 9.60 2.06
C ASN A 66 -1.01 9.81 3.58
N LEU A 67 -1.30 11.00 4.09
CA LEU A 67 -1.25 11.29 5.52
C LEU A 67 -2.30 10.49 6.31
N GLY A 68 -3.44 10.16 5.69
CA GLY A 68 -4.43 9.26 6.30
C GLY A 68 -3.89 7.86 6.65
N ALA A 69 -2.74 7.45 6.09
CA ALA A 69 -2.06 6.21 6.48
C ALA A 69 -1.61 6.20 7.95
N LEU A 70 -1.39 7.38 8.55
CA LEU A 70 -0.95 7.53 9.94
C LEU A 70 -2.04 7.13 10.95
N ASP A 71 -3.30 7.18 10.53
CA ASP A 71 -4.46 6.83 11.37
C ASP A 71 -4.86 5.35 11.26
N ILE A 72 -4.17 4.57 10.43
CA ILE A 72 -4.46 3.16 10.21
C ILE A 72 -3.61 2.31 11.14
N GLN A 73 -4.26 1.41 11.90
CA GLN A 73 -3.58 0.37 12.66
C GLN A 73 -3.85 -0.98 12.01
N LEU A 74 -2.84 -1.57 11.39
CA LEU A 74 -2.95 -2.92 10.83
C LEU A 74 -2.84 -3.94 11.98
N SER A 75 -3.66 -4.99 11.92
CA SER A 75 -3.54 -6.12 12.85
C SER A 75 -2.25 -6.89 12.58
N SER A 76 -1.80 -7.69 13.55
CA SER A 76 -0.66 -8.59 13.35
C SER A 76 -0.90 -9.56 12.18
N GLU A 77 -2.13 -10.05 12.02
CA GLU A 77 -2.50 -10.95 10.93
C GLU A 77 -2.43 -10.25 9.57
N GLN A 78 -2.86 -8.99 9.48
CA GLN A 78 -2.79 -8.21 8.25
C GLN A 78 -1.34 -7.84 7.88
N LEU A 79 -0.51 -7.51 8.88
CA LEU A 79 0.92 -7.28 8.67
C LEU A 79 1.63 -8.54 8.18
N ASP A 80 1.38 -9.69 8.81
CA ASP A 80 1.95 -10.97 8.41
C ASP A 80 1.48 -11.38 7.01
N TYR A 81 0.21 -11.14 6.69
CA TYR A 81 -0.34 -11.39 5.36
C TYR A 81 0.38 -10.58 4.27
N LEU A 82 0.63 -9.29 4.52
CA LEU A 82 1.39 -8.44 3.60
C LEU A 82 2.88 -8.81 3.52
N ASN A 83 3.48 -9.29 4.61
CA ASN A 83 4.88 -9.72 4.65
C ASN A 83 5.14 -11.03 3.90
N GLN A 84 4.12 -11.87 3.76
CA GLN A 84 4.20 -13.17 3.08
C GLN A 84 3.82 -13.10 1.59
N ALA A 85 3.39 -11.93 1.11
CA ALA A 85 2.98 -11.68 -0.27
C ALA A 85 4.16 -11.35 -1.21
#